data_AF-A0A1F2T9E5-F1
#
_entry.id   AF-A0A1F2T9E5-F1
#
_cell.length_a   1.000
_cell.length_b   1.000
_cell.length_c   1.000
_cell.angle_alpha   90.00
_cell.angle_beta   90.00
_cell.angle_gamma   90.00
#
_symmetry.space_group_name_H-M   'P 1'
#
loop_
_entity.id
_entity.type
_entity.pdbx_description
1 polymer ?
#
loop_
_entity_poly.entity_id
_entity_poly.type
_entity_poly.pdbx_seq_one_letter_code
_entity_poly.pdbx_strand_id
1 'polypeptide(L)'
;MAVPRNRVARFLTDSRPQPEPVLHSLSNFYREEFIKCQRCLDAQREYYSERTITEMERALTRVMAQIDRLCATPEADKVVSHLLRQFDTVARLSAWSDPRQIH
;
A
#
# COMPACT_ATOMS: atom_id res chain seq x y z
N MET A 1 -13.08 -43.11 40.71
CA MET A 1 -11.68 -42.97 40.26
C MET A 1 -11.67 -42.19 38.96
N ALA A 2 -11.09 -40.99 38.95
CA ALA A 2 -11.15 -40.04 37.84
C ALA A 2 -9.96 -40.25 36.89
N VAL A 3 -10.25 -40.41 35.59
CA VAL A 3 -9.23 -40.48 34.53
C VAL A 3 -8.84 -39.06 34.14
N PRO A 4 -7.56 -38.67 34.16
CA PRO A 4 -7.17 -37.33 33.76
C PRO A 4 -7.19 -37.24 32.23
N ARG A 5 -8.03 -36.35 31.70
CA ARG A 5 -8.00 -35.96 30.28
C ARG A 5 -6.72 -35.18 30.01
N ASN A 6 -5.76 -35.87 29.41
CA ASN A 6 -4.52 -35.31 28.89
C ASN A 6 -4.87 -34.25 27.83
N ARG A 7 -4.88 -32.97 28.23
CA ARG A 7 -4.99 -31.82 27.30
C ARG A 7 -3.63 -31.64 26.65
N VAL A 8 -3.39 -32.40 25.59
CA VAL A 8 -2.25 -32.15 24.72
C VAL A 8 -2.43 -30.76 24.12
N ALA A 9 -1.46 -29.91 24.47
CA ALA A 9 -1.23 -28.58 23.98
C ALA A 9 -1.52 -28.48 22.47
N ARG A 10 -2.52 -27.66 22.11
CA ARG A 10 -2.86 -27.34 20.73
C ARG A 10 -1.91 -26.31 20.11
N PHE A 11 -0.66 -26.27 20.56
CA PHE A 11 0.39 -25.47 19.94
C PHE A 11 0.92 -26.21 18.70
N LEU A 12 0.01 -26.56 17.79
CA LEU A 12 0.35 -26.85 16.42
C LEU A 12 0.13 -25.55 15.67
N THR A 13 1.21 -24.79 15.58
CA THR A 13 1.59 -23.98 14.43
C THR A 13 0.42 -23.66 13.50
N ASP A 14 -0.33 -22.60 13.84
CA ASP A 14 -1.13 -21.89 12.85
C ASP A 14 -0.13 -21.23 11.89
N SER A 15 0.35 -22.00 10.92
CA SER A 15 1.12 -21.53 9.77
C SER A 15 0.18 -20.80 8.81
N ARG A 16 -0.63 -19.88 9.32
CA ARG A 16 -1.31 -18.91 8.49
C ARG A 16 -0.19 -18.10 7.82
N PRO A 17 -0.17 -17.95 6.49
CA PRO A 17 0.71 -16.98 5.87
C PRO A 17 0.44 -15.67 6.59
N GLN A 18 1.49 -15.13 7.24
CA GLN A 18 1.44 -13.80 7.83
C GLN A 18 0.82 -12.89 6.77
N PRO A 19 -0.20 -12.07 7.11
CA PRO A 19 -0.72 -11.10 6.16
C PRO A 19 0.49 -10.35 5.62
N GLU A 20 0.75 -10.45 4.32
CA GLU A 20 1.81 -9.64 3.72
C GLU A 20 1.55 -8.20 4.16
N PRO A 21 2.56 -7.49 4.69
CA PRO A 21 2.36 -6.15 5.19
C PRO A 21 1.64 -5.35 4.09
N VAL A 22 0.50 -4.76 4.44
CA VAL A 22 -0.44 -4.13 3.48
C VAL A 22 0.30 -3.12 2.59
N LEU A 23 1.36 -2.51 3.12
CA LEU A 23 2.26 -1.63 2.39
C LEU A 23 3.06 -2.30 1.29
N HIS A 24 3.47 -3.54 1.45
CA HIS A 24 4.17 -4.26 0.40
C HIS A 24 3.22 -4.51 -0.78
N SER A 25 1.96 -4.86 -0.51
CA SER A 25 0.91 -4.99 -1.54
C SER A 25 0.60 -3.64 -2.22
N LEU A 26 0.47 -2.57 -1.43
CA LEU A 26 0.23 -1.21 -1.94
C LEU A 26 1.41 -0.69 -2.78
N SER A 27 2.65 -0.97 -2.36
CA SER A 27 3.86 -0.57 -3.08
C SER A 27 3.99 -1.26 -4.43
N ASN A 28 3.62 -2.55 -4.49
CA ASN A 28 3.59 -3.32 -5.72
C ASN A 28 2.55 -2.74 -6.69
N PHE A 29 1.35 -2.44 -6.18
CA PHE A 29 0.31 -1.78 -6.97
C PHE A 29 0.80 -0.46 -7.57
N TYR A 30 1.35 0.45 -6.76
CA TYR A 30 1.86 1.73 -7.28
C TYR A 30 3.00 1.53 -8.28
N ARG A 31 3.90 0.57 -8.05
CA ARG A 31 4.98 0.25 -8.99
C ARG A 31 4.43 -0.16 -10.35
N GLU A 32 3.38 -0.97 -10.39
CA GLU A 32 2.72 -1.35 -11.64
C GLU A 32 2.06 -0.15 -12.34
N GLU A 33 1.37 0.72 -11.59
CA GLU A 33 0.78 1.94 -12.13
C GLU A 33 1.83 2.90 -12.69
N PHE A 34 2.98 3.04 -12.02
CA PHE A 34 4.09 3.86 -12.51
C PHE A 34 4.70 3.32 -13.80
N ILE A 35 4.82 2.00 -13.95
CA ILE A 35 5.27 1.36 -15.20
C ILE A 35 4.28 1.66 -16.34
N LYS A 36 2.97 1.66 -16.07
CA LYS A 36 1.95 2.04 -17.06
C LYS A 36 2.11 3.51 -17.47
N CYS A 37 2.36 4.41 -16.52
CA CYS A 37 2.63 5.81 -16.81
C CYS A 37 3.87 5.99 -17.70
N GLN A 38 4.97 5.28 -17.41
CA GLN A 38 6.18 5.32 -18.23
C GLN A 38 5.91 4.86 -19.67
N ARG A 39 5.23 3.71 -19.85
CA ARG A 39 4.86 3.21 -21.17
C ARG A 39 3.95 4.18 -21.94
N CYS A 40 3.05 4.85 -21.24
CA CYS A 40 2.18 5.86 -21.83
C CYS A 40 3.00 7.08 -22.30
N LEU A 41 3.96 7.54 -21.49
CA LEU A 41 4.85 8.64 -21.87
C LEU A 41 5.73 8.29 -23.07
N ASP A 42 6.27 7.07 -23.11
CA ASP A 42 7.03 6.58 -24.26
C ASP A 42 6.18 6.56 -25.54
N ALA A 43 4.94 6.09 -25.45
CA ALA A 43 4.01 6.07 -26.58
C ALA A 43 3.61 7.47 -27.06
N GLN A 44 3.60 8.46 -26.17
CA GLN A 44 3.24 9.84 -26.48
C GLN A 44 4.47 10.73 -26.72
N ARG A 45 5.67 10.16 -26.81
CA ARG A 45 6.93 10.91 -26.90
C ARG A 45 6.98 11.90 -28.06
N GLU A 46 6.32 11.59 -29.18
CA GLU A 46 6.21 12.48 -30.33
C GLU A 46 5.40 13.77 -30.08
N TYR A 47 4.55 13.79 -29.06
CA TYR A 47 3.67 14.93 -28.72
C TYR A 47 4.25 15.86 -27.67
N TYR A 48 5.35 15.46 -27.01
CA TYR A 48 5.96 16.23 -25.93
C TYR A 48 7.39 16.62 -26.28
N SER A 49 7.85 17.74 -25.71
CA SER A 49 9.26 18.08 -25.80
C SER A 49 10.10 17.06 -25.01
N GLU A 50 11.30 16.75 -25.50
CA GLU A 50 12.26 15.90 -24.79
C GLU A 50 12.51 16.37 -23.35
N ARG A 51 12.49 17.68 -23.12
CA ARG A 51 12.59 18.27 -21.78
C ARG A 51 11.42 17.88 -20.89
N THR A 52 10.19 17.97 -21.40
CA THR A 52 8.97 17.58 -20.65
C THR A 52 9.00 16.12 -20.27
N ILE A 53 9.40 15.24 -21.21
CA ILE A 53 9.52 13.80 -20.97
C ILE A 53 10.57 13.54 -19.89
N THR A 54 11.76 14.12 -20.04
CA THR A 54 12.85 13.97 -19.07
C THR A 54 12.44 14.46 -17.67
N GLU A 55 11.77 15.61 -17.57
CA GLU A 55 11.29 16.14 -16.29
C GLU A 55 10.25 15.21 -15.65
N MET A 56 9.36 14.63 -16.46
CA MET A 56 8.31 13.74 -16.00
C MET A 56 8.87 12.38 -15.56
N GLU A 57 9.74 11.76 -16.35
CA GLU A 57 10.47 10.54 -15.97
C GLU A 57 11.23 10.74 -14.66
N ARG A 58 11.95 11.87 -14.54
CA ARG A 58 12.67 12.21 -13.31
C ARG A 58 11.74 12.33 -12.11
N ALA A 59 10.55 12.91 -12.29
CA ALA A 59 9.55 12.99 -11.23
C ALA A 59 9.03 11.61 -10.84
N LEU A 60 8.69 10.75 -11.81
CA LEU A 60 8.22 9.38 -11.57
C LEU A 60 9.28 8.55 -10.82
N THR A 61 10.55 8.61 -11.25
CA THR A 61 11.66 7.92 -10.56
C THR A 61 11.82 8.39 -9.12
N ARG A 62 11.68 9.70 -8.85
CA ARG A 62 11.76 10.25 -7.50
C ARG A 62 10.63 9.73 -6.61
N VAL A 63 9.41 9.67 -7.14
CA VAL A 63 8.25 9.16 -6.40
C VAL A 63 8.44 7.67 -6.07
N MET A 64 8.90 6.85 -7.02
CA MET A 64 9.21 5.44 -6.75
C MET A 64 10.27 5.28 -5.66
N ALA A 65 11.35 6.06 -5.72
CA ALA A 65 12.41 6.01 -4.69
C ALA A 65 11.89 6.42 -3.30
N GLN A 66 10.91 7.32 -3.22
CA GLN A 66 10.27 7.69 -1.96
C GLN A 66 9.37 6.57 -1.44
N ILE A 67 8.60 5.91 -2.31
CA ILE A 67 7.76 4.76 -1.95
C ILE A 67 8.66 3.61 -1.45
N ASP A 68 9.73 3.27 -2.16
CA ASP A 68 10.66 2.21 -1.76
C ASP A 68 11.28 2.50 -0.37
N ARG A 69 11.66 3.76 -0.10
CA ARG A 69 12.17 4.18 1.21
C ARG A 69 11.12 4.08 2.31
N LEU A 70 9.88 4.49 2.02
CA LEU A 70 8.78 4.35 2.96
C LEU A 70 8.59 2.88 3.30
N CYS A 71 8.50 1.99 2.31
CA CYS A 71 8.31 0.56 2.53
C CYS A 71 9.49 -0.12 3.26
N ALA A 72 10.71 0.38 3.11
CA ALA A 72 11.88 -0.11 3.85
C ALA A 72 11.95 0.36 5.31
N THR A 73 11.08 1.30 5.73
CA THR A 73 11.06 1.84 7.09
C THR A 73 10.23 0.92 8.00
N PRO A 74 10.76 0.46 9.15
CA PRO A 74 10.03 -0.46 10.04
C PRO A 74 8.71 0.12 10.60
N GLU A 75 8.56 1.44 10.61
CA GLU A 75 7.35 2.16 11.04
C GLU A 75 6.44 2.59 9.89
N ALA A 76 6.69 2.15 8.66
CA ALA A 76 5.93 2.58 7.49
C ALA A 76 4.42 2.39 7.68
N ASP A 77 4.00 1.24 8.24
CA ASP A 77 2.59 0.94 8.49
C ASP A 77 1.96 1.97 9.43
N LYS A 78 2.72 2.45 10.42
CA LYS A 78 2.27 3.48 11.36
C LYS A 78 2.18 4.84 10.68
N VAL A 79 3.15 5.20 9.83
CA VAL A 79 3.14 6.45 9.06
C VAL A 79 1.95 6.50 8.12
N VAL A 80 1.72 5.43 7.35
CA VAL A 80 0.60 5.36 6.40
C VAL A 80 -0.74 5.30 7.13
N SER A 81 -0.85 4.51 8.21
CA SER A 81 -2.07 4.50 9.04
C SER A 81 -2.36 5.89 9.63
N HIS A 82 -1.33 6.61 10.07
CA HIS A 82 -1.49 7.97 10.59
C HIS A 82 -1.96 8.94 9.50
N LEU A 83 -1.32 8.89 8.33
CA LEU A 83 -1.66 9.75 7.20
C LEU A 83 -3.10 9.51 6.71
N LEU A 84 -3.50 8.25 6.57
CA LEU A 84 -4.87 7.88 6.19
C LEU A 84 -5.88 8.36 7.23
N ARG A 85 -5.54 8.29 8.51
CA ARG A 85 -6.41 8.79 9.60
C ARG A 85 -6.53 10.32 9.58
N GLN A 86 -5.48 11.04 9.20
CA GLN A 86 -5.53 12.49 9.02
C GLN A 86 -6.41 12.87 7.82
N PHE A 87 -6.27 12.17 6.69
CA PHE A 87 -7.15 12.36 5.54
C PHE A 87 -8.60 12.05 5.88
N ASP A 88 -8.86 10.97 6.60
CA ASP A 88 -10.19 10.62 7.08
C ASP A 88 -10.80 11.71 7.98
N THR A 89 -9.99 12.34 8.82
CA THR A 89 -10.43 13.43 9.70
C THR A 89 -10.85 14.67 8.90
N VAL A 90 -10.10 15.01 7.85
CA VAL A 90 -10.36 16.19 7.02
C VAL A 90 -11.49 15.94 6.03
N ALA A 91 -11.53 14.77 5.41
CA ALA A 91 -12.47 14.43 4.34
C ALA A 91 -13.70 13.64 4.82
N ARG A 92 -13.75 13.24 6.10
CA ARG A 92 -14.82 12.42 6.72
C ARG A 92 -15.17 11.17 5.90
N LEU A 93 -14.17 10.52 5.31
CA LEU A 93 -14.36 9.39 4.39
C LEU A 93 -15.04 8.19 5.07
N SER A 94 -14.80 8.02 6.37
CA SER A 94 -15.42 7.01 7.24
C SER A 94 -16.88 7.29 7.55
N ALA A 95 -17.32 8.56 7.50
CA ALA A 95 -18.74 8.90 7.64
C ALA A 95 -19.53 8.50 6.38
N TRP A 96 -18.90 8.59 5.20
CA TRP A 96 -19.52 8.23 3.92
C TRP A 96 -19.59 6.73 3.67
N SER A 97 -18.78 5.94 4.38
CA SER A 97 -18.75 4.49 4.30
C SER A 97 -19.56 3.81 5.40
N ASP A 98 -20.24 4.57 6.28
CA ASP A 98 -21.21 4.03 7.22
C ASP A 98 -22.50 3.63 6.47
N PRO A 99 -22.86 2.33 6.41
CA PRO A 99 -24.07 1.86 5.71
C PRO A 99 -25.36 2.45 6.30
N ARG A 100 -25.32 3.12 7.46
CA ARG A 100 -26.47 3.83 8.03
C ARG A 100 -26.76 5.18 7.36
N GLN A 101 -25.82 5.74 6.60
CA GLN A 101 -25.99 7.01 5.88
C GLN A 101 -26.42 6.85 4.42
N ILE A 102 -26.53 5.60 3.92
CA ILE A 102 -27.10 5.31 2.60
C ILE A 102 -28.62 5.14 2.80
N HIS A 103 -29.38 6.21 2.63
CA HIS A 103 -30.84 6.19 2.52
C HIS A 103 -31.25 6.83 1.19
#